data_AF-A0A9E2Z3B5-F1
#
_entry.id   AF-A0A9E2Z3B5-F1
#
_cell.length_a   1.000
_cell.length_b   1.000
_cell.length_c   1.000
_cell.angle_alpha   90.00
_cell.angle_beta   90.00
_cell.angle_gamma   90.00
#
_symmetry.space_group_name_H-M   'P 1'
#
loop_
_entity.id
_entity.type
_entity.pdbx_description
1 polymer ?
#
loop_
_entity_poly.entity_id
_entity_poly.type
_entity_poly.pdbx_seq_one_letter_code
_entity_poly.pdbx_strand_id
1 'polypeptide(L)'
;NFHDWAQHVLERPRQELARGPDERLESLLAELVSYLPQRCDPAPNHLGFAVPMRLRSSLGELRLITAITAFVTAVDVTISELKLETFLPADSETAAALTRAAAR
;
A
#
# COMPACT_ATOMS: atom_id res chain seq x y z
N ASN A 1 -9.82 7.73 2.90
CA ASN A 1 -10.33 6.36 3.17
C ASN A 1 -9.25 5.56 3.90
N PHE A 2 -8.94 6.00 5.13
CA PHE A 2 -7.77 5.49 5.85
C PHE A 2 -7.86 3.99 6.17
N HIS A 3 -9.04 3.50 6.55
CA HIS A 3 -9.24 2.11 6.93
C HIS A 3 -8.93 1.13 5.78
N ASP A 4 -9.45 1.37 4.59
CA ASP A 4 -9.24 0.47 3.43
C ASP A 4 -7.76 0.38 3.05
N TRP A 5 -7.06 1.52 3.07
CA TRP A 5 -5.63 1.57 2.78
C TRP A 5 -4.80 0.93 3.90
N ALA A 6 -5.18 1.14 5.16
CA ALA A 6 -4.54 0.46 6.28
C ALA A 6 -4.64 -1.06 6.18
N GLN A 7 -5.81 -1.61 5.82
CA GLN A 7 -5.93 -3.06 5.61
C GLN A 7 -5.05 -3.53 4.45
N HIS A 8 -4.98 -2.77 3.35
CA HIS A 8 -4.10 -3.08 2.23
C HIS A 8 -2.62 -3.18 2.65
N VAL A 9 -2.14 -2.20 3.42
CA VAL A 9 -0.75 -2.18 3.92
C VAL A 9 -0.48 -3.36 4.87
N LEU A 10 -1.43 -3.68 5.75
CA LEU A 10 -1.28 -4.75 6.73
C LEU A 10 -1.39 -6.16 6.14
N GLU A 11 -2.09 -6.32 5.02
CA GLU A 11 -2.27 -7.62 4.36
C GLU A 11 -0.93 -8.24 3.96
N ARG A 12 0.02 -7.42 3.49
CA ARG A 12 1.32 -7.91 3.03
C ARG A 12 2.18 -8.51 4.17
N PRO A 13 2.47 -7.81 5.28
CA PRO A 13 3.18 -8.40 6.42
C PRO A 13 2.52 -9.68 6.94
N ARG A 14 1.17 -9.75 6.93
CA ARG A 14 0.43 -10.97 7.31
C ARG A 14 0.74 -12.13 6.37
N GLN A 15 0.74 -11.90 5.06
CA GLN A 15 1.08 -12.92 4.07
C GLN A 15 2.55 -13.36 4.15
N GLU A 16 3.47 -12.44 4.46
CA GLU A 16 4.89 -12.75 4.65
C GLU A 16 5.09 -13.63 5.90
N LEU A 17 4.47 -13.30 7.04
CA LEU A 17 4.50 -14.14 8.26
C LEU A 17 3.86 -15.52 8.06
N ALA A 18 2.85 -15.62 7.20
CA ALA A 18 2.23 -16.91 6.86
C ALA A 18 3.18 -17.84 6.08
N ARG A 19 4.21 -17.30 5.42
CA ARG A 19 5.23 -18.07 4.70
C ARG A 19 6.41 -18.49 5.58
N GLY A 20 6.64 -17.80 6.69
CA GLY A 20 7.66 -18.15 7.67
C GLY A 20 7.68 -17.16 8.84
N PRO A 21 8.01 -17.63 10.06
CA PRO A 21 8.07 -16.77 11.24
C PRO A 21 9.22 -15.76 11.17
N ASP A 22 8.97 -14.52 11.58
CA ASP A 22 9.95 -13.44 11.69
C ASP A 22 9.55 -12.50 12.85
N GLU A 23 10.28 -12.57 13.96
CA GLU A 23 9.99 -11.79 15.19
C GLU A 23 9.98 -10.27 14.96
N ARG A 24 10.84 -9.78 14.05
CA ARG A 24 10.90 -8.35 13.73
C ARG A 24 9.66 -7.93 12.96
N LEU A 25 9.22 -8.74 12.01
CA LEU A 25 8.02 -8.49 11.22
C LEU A 25 6.75 -8.60 12.08
N GLU A 26 6.71 -9.53 13.03
CA GLU A 26 5.64 -9.63 14.03
C GLU A 26 5.54 -8.36 14.89
N SER A 27 6.68 -7.87 15.40
CA SER A 27 6.71 -6.62 16.18
C SER A 27 6.25 -5.42 15.36
N LEU A 28 6.68 -5.32 14.10
CA LEU A 28 6.25 -4.25 13.20
C LEU A 28 4.75 -4.34 12.91
N LEU A 29 4.22 -5.54 12.66
CA LEU A 29 2.79 -5.74 12.43
C LEU A 29 1.98 -5.33 13.65
N ALA A 30 2.40 -5.70 14.86
CA ALA A 30 1.74 -5.30 16.10
C ALA A 30 1.75 -3.77 16.29
N GLU A 31 2.89 -3.11 16.02
CA GLU A 31 3.01 -1.66 16.05
C GLU A 31 2.03 -0.99 15.07
N LEU A 32 2.02 -1.42 13.80
CA LEU A 32 1.15 -0.84 12.77
C LEU A 32 -0.34 -1.02 13.10
N VAL A 33 -0.72 -2.17 13.65
CA VAL A 33 -2.10 -2.43 14.11
C VAL A 33 -2.48 -1.47 15.23
N SER A 34 -1.56 -1.10 16.11
CA SER A 34 -1.82 -0.17 17.23
C SER A 34 -2.20 1.25 16.78
N TYR A 35 -1.78 1.67 15.58
CA TYR A 35 -2.13 2.97 15.00
C TYR A 35 -3.52 3.03 14.40
N LEU A 36 -4.19 1.88 14.24
CA LEU A 36 -5.52 1.85 13.63
C LEU A 36 -6.61 2.13 14.66
N PRO A 37 -7.62 2.94 14.32
CA PRO A 37 -8.84 2.98 15.12
C PRO A 37 -9.48 1.59 15.13
N GLN A 38 -10.33 1.31 16.14
CA GLN A 38 -11.04 0.03 16.27
C GLN A 38 -11.63 -0.43 14.93
N ARG A 39 -11.52 -1.74 14.66
CA ARG A 39 -11.90 -2.38 13.39
C ARG A 39 -13.27 -1.89 12.91
N CYS A 40 -13.26 -1.09 11.84
CA CYS A 40 -14.42 -0.93 10.97
C CYS A 40 -14.41 -2.08 9.96
N ASP A 41 -15.58 -2.50 9.47
CA ASP A 41 -15.62 -3.48 8.39
C ASP A 41 -14.98 -2.90 7.11
N PRO A 42 -14.20 -3.69 6.36
CA PRO A 42 -13.61 -3.24 5.10
C PRO A 42 -14.71 -2.87 4.10
N ALA A 43 -14.53 -1.76 3.37
CA ALA A 43 -15.48 -1.37 2.34
C ALA A 43 -15.47 -2.42 1.19
N PRO A 44 -16.63 -2.70 0.55
CA PRO A 44 -16.79 -3.79 -0.42
C PRO A 44 -15.99 -3.65 -1.74
N ASN A 45 -15.16 -2.62 -1.90
CA ASN A 45 -14.43 -2.30 -3.14
C ASN A 45 -12.94 -2.70 -3.13
N HIS A 46 -12.57 -3.74 -2.37
CA HIS A 46 -11.20 -4.25 -2.37
C HIS A 46 -10.95 -5.12 -3.62
N LEU A 47 -10.26 -4.59 -4.63
CA LEU A 47 -9.98 -5.33 -5.88
C LEU A 47 -8.79 -6.30 -5.76
N GLY A 48 -8.33 -6.61 -4.55
CA GLY A 48 -7.28 -7.60 -4.24
C GLY A 48 -5.85 -7.17 -4.60
N PHE A 49 -5.66 -6.43 -5.70
CA PHE A 49 -4.35 -5.94 -6.15
C PHE A 49 -4.30 -4.42 -6.39
N ALA A 50 -5.47 -3.78 -6.47
CA ALA A 50 -5.58 -2.34 -6.65
C ALA A 50 -6.47 -1.73 -5.56
N VAL A 51 -5.99 -0.72 -4.84
CA VAL A 51 -6.75 -0.07 -3.76
C VAL A 51 -6.84 1.43 -4.03
N PRO A 52 -8.07 1.99 -4.11
CA PRO A 52 -8.23 3.43 -4.19
C PRO A 52 -7.65 4.11 -2.95
N MET A 53 -6.94 5.22 -3.12
CA MET A 53 -6.43 6.05 -2.04
C MET A 53 -6.90 7.50 -2.25
N ARG A 54 -7.47 8.10 -1.20
CA ARG A 54 -7.72 9.54 -1.13
C ARG A 54 -6.75 10.15 -0.13
N LEU A 55 -5.85 11.00 -0.62
CA LEU A 55 -4.77 11.60 0.15
C LEU A 55 -4.88 13.13 0.11
N ARG A 56 -4.99 13.76 1.27
CA ARG A 56 -4.86 15.22 1.39
C ARG A 56 -3.39 15.57 1.56
N SER A 57 -2.84 16.36 0.64
CA SER A 57 -1.43 16.76 0.62
C SER A 57 -1.27 18.26 0.35
N SER A 58 -0.03 18.75 0.30
CA SER A 58 0.29 20.11 -0.14
C SER A 58 -0.09 20.38 -1.62
N LEU A 59 -0.35 19.33 -2.40
CA LEU A 59 -0.80 19.42 -3.79
C LEU A 59 -2.33 19.49 -3.93
N GLY A 60 -3.08 19.42 -2.82
CA GLY A 60 -4.53 19.30 -2.79
C GLY A 60 -5.02 17.91 -2.40
N GLU A 61 -6.30 17.64 -2.67
CA GLU A 61 -6.86 16.28 -2.54
C GLU A 61 -6.47 15.45 -3.76
N LEU A 62 -5.72 14.38 -3.53
CA LEU A 62 -5.29 13.44 -4.56
C LEU A 62 -6.14 12.18 -4.47
N ARG A 63 -6.61 11.71 -5.63
CA ARG A 63 -7.28 10.42 -5.79
C ARG A 63 -6.36 9.51 -6.59
N LEU A 64 -5.93 8.43 -5.96
CA LEU A 64 -4.94 7.52 -6.50
C LEU A 64 -5.50 6.10 -6.57
N ILE A 65 -4.93 5.30 -7.46
CA ILE A 65 -5.05 3.85 -7.46
C ILE A 65 -3.66 3.33 -7.12
N THR A 66 -3.55 2.55 -6.03
CA THR A 66 -2.28 1.92 -5.64
C THR A 66 -2.24 0.49 -6.15
N ALA A 67 -1.08 0.02 -6.60
CA ALA A 67 -0.86 -1.37 -6.97
C ALA A 67 0.55 -1.84 -6.60
N ILE A 68 0.65 -3.04 -6.02
CA ILE A 68 1.91 -3.67 -5.65
C ILE A 68 2.25 -4.78 -6.65
N THR A 69 3.41 -4.68 -7.28
CA THR A 69 3.96 -5.68 -8.20
C THR A 69 5.22 -6.29 -7.57
N ALA A 70 5.23 -7.61 -7.44
CA ALA A 70 6.38 -8.38 -6.96
C ALA A 70 7.17 -8.96 -8.14
N PHE A 71 8.47 -8.72 -8.19
CA PHE A 71 9.39 -9.35 -9.12
C PHE A 71 10.11 -10.51 -8.40
N VAL A 72 9.76 -11.74 -8.79
CA VAL A 72 10.40 -12.95 -8.28
C VAL A 72 11.37 -13.46 -9.35
N THR A 73 12.67 -13.48 -9.07
CA THR A 73 13.67 -14.11 -9.96
C THR A 73 14.13 -15.43 -9.35
N ALA A 74 14.16 -16.49 -10.16
CA ALA A 74 14.46 -17.84 -9.70
C ALA A 74 15.96 -18.14 -9.51
N VAL A 75 16.81 -17.12 -9.37
CA VAL A 75 18.27 -17.31 -9.54
C VAL A 75 19.08 -17.31 -8.24
N ASP A 76 18.57 -16.77 -7.13
CA ASP A 76 19.22 -17.00 -5.84
C ASP A 76 18.29 -16.65 -4.68
N VAL A 77 18.17 -17.57 -3.70
CA VAL A 77 17.31 -17.46 -2.51
C VAL A 77 17.73 -16.29 -1.58
N THR A 78 18.80 -15.58 -1.91
CA THR A 78 19.43 -14.54 -1.09
C THR A 78 19.11 -13.10 -1.53
N ILE A 79 18.45 -12.89 -2.67
CA ILE A 79 18.03 -11.55 -3.10
C ILE A 79 16.66 -11.25 -2.52
N SER A 80 16.57 -10.19 -1.71
CA SER A 80 15.30 -9.66 -1.22
C SER A 80 14.34 -9.41 -2.39
N GLU A 81 13.13 -9.98 -2.32
CA GLU A 81 12.08 -9.81 -3.32
C GLU A 81 11.90 -8.32 -3.67
N LEU A 82 12.14 -7.94 -4.93
CA LEU A 82 11.92 -6.56 -5.36
C LEU A 82 10.42 -6.33 -5.51
N LYS A 83 9.87 -5.42 -4.71
CA LYS A 83 8.46 -5.04 -4.80
C LYS A 83 8.33 -3.58 -5.17
N LEU A 84 7.57 -3.32 -6.23
CA LEU A 84 7.25 -1.97 -6.69
C LEU A 84 5.82 -1.65 -6.24
N GLU A 85 5.65 -0.56 -5.51
CA GLU A 85 4.32 0.01 -5.26
C GLU A 85 4.15 1.25 -6.14
N THR A 86 3.11 1.24 -6.97
CA THR A 86 2.79 2.33 -7.89
C THR A 86 1.59 3.12 -7.39
N PHE A 87 1.64 4.44 -7.54
CA PHE A 87 0.57 5.37 -7.15
C PHE A 87 0.11 6.13 -8.40
N LEU A 88 -0.95 5.63 -9.03
CA LEU A 88 -1.44 6.16 -10.31
C LEU A 88 -2.59 7.15 -10.08
N PRO A 89 -2.66 8.27 -10.83
CA PRO A 89 -3.78 9.19 -10.72
C PRO A 89 -5.10 8.53 -11.13
N ALA A 90 -6.11 8.63 -10.27
CA ALA A 90 -7.46 8.12 -10.53
C ALA A 90 -8.35 9.12 -11.30
N ASP A 91 -7.92 10.39 -11.40
CA ASP A 91 -8.60 11.44 -12.15
C ASP A 91 -7.61 12.45 -12.78
N SER A 92 -8.12 13.25 -13.71
CA SER A 92 -7.35 14.23 -14.47
C SER A 92 -6.79 15.36 -13.62
N GLU A 93 -7.50 15.74 -12.55
CA GLU A 93 -7.07 16.75 -11.60
C GLU A 93 -5.83 16.28 -10.82
N THR A 94 -5.86 15.05 -10.30
CA THR A 94 -4.73 14.42 -9.63
C THR A 94 -3.55 14.26 -10.60
N ALA A 95 -3.80 13.84 -11.84
CA ALA A 95 -2.76 13.72 -12.86
C ALA A 95 -2.06 15.05 -13.09
N ALA A 96 -2.82 16.13 -13.29
CA ALA A 96 -2.27 17.47 -13.50
C ALA A 96 -1.48 17.98 -12.28
N ALA A 97 -1.95 17.69 -11.07
CA ALA A 97 -1.26 18.05 -9.83
C ALA A 97 0.10 17.33 -9.71
N LEU A 98 0.15 16.03 -9.99
CA LEU A 98 1.38 15.24 -9.98
C LEU A 98 2.36 15.68 -11.07
N THR A 99 1.89 15.94 -12.30
CA THR A 99 2.74 16.45 -13.39
C THR A 99 3.38 17.79 -13.01
N ARG A 100 2.61 18.73 -12.43
CA ARG A 100 3.16 20.02 -11.98
C ARG A 100 4.20 19.86 -10.87
N ALA A 101 4.01 18.88 -9.98
CA ALA A 101 4.94 18.62 -8.89
C ALA A 101 6.25 18.00 -9.39
N ALA A 102 6.18 17.07 -10.35
CA ALA A 102 7.35 16.39 -10.91
C ALA A 102 8.20 17.28 -11.83
N ALA A 103 7.63 18.37 -12.34
CA ALA A 103 8.33 19.35 -13.17
C ALA A 103 9.13 20.40 -12.36
N ARG A 104 9.12 20.31 -11.03
CA ARG A 104 9.88 21.17 -10.12
C ARG A 104 11.11 20.44 -9.61
#